data_AF-A0A399ELP0-F1
#
_entry.id   AF-A0A399ELP0-F1
#
_cell.length_a   1.000
_cell.length_b   1.000
_cell.length_c   1.000
_cell.angle_alpha   90.00
_cell.angle_beta   90.00
_cell.angle_gamma   90.00
#
_symmetry.space_group_name_H-M   'P 1'
#
loop_
_entity.id
_entity.type
_entity.pdbx_description
1 polymer ?
#
loop_
_entity_poly.entity_id
_entity_poly.type
_entity_poly.pdbx_seq_one_letter_code
_entity_poly.pdbx_strand_id
1 'polypeptide(L)'
;MQRSVLTTLAMVAVLGMAGGVLMLSRGDSHVYTDDLSDPVRVADSYIHALLRKDLVRIAYYWTGDPKAYENSFFGRFTPSVLRAARREALPLENYRWRLGPARVEGGVALVRVELEIIDTTAIAARYEELRGLRPDKDGRMPDGPPDPNLTVEEAWRLARNDPSVGWDRFEHDLRLNRTGKGWLIDMEADDRLITILYRGYDPDADPDR
;
A
#
# COMPACT_ATOMS: atom_id res chain seq x y z
N MET A 1 -42.05 46.58 34.97
CA MET A 1 -41.65 45.19 35.23
C MET A 1 -40.68 44.75 34.12
N GLN A 2 -39.53 44.18 34.53
CA GLN A 2 -38.64 43.21 33.85
C GLN A 2 -38.40 43.35 32.32
N ARG A 3 -37.20 43.75 31.87
CA ARG A 3 -35.93 42.99 31.65
C ARG A 3 -35.93 41.99 30.48
N SER A 4 -34.91 42.16 29.62
CA SER A 4 -34.13 41.11 28.90
C SER A 4 -34.75 40.51 27.62
N VAL A 5 -34.04 40.12 26.55
CA VAL A 5 -32.60 39.96 26.26
C VAL A 5 -32.42 39.75 24.74
N LEU A 6 -31.29 40.24 24.21
CA LEU A 6 -30.52 39.78 23.05
C LEU A 6 -30.83 38.35 22.51
N THR A 7 -31.02 38.18 21.20
CA THR A 7 -30.42 37.04 20.46
C THR A 7 -30.28 37.31 18.95
N THR A 8 -29.02 37.51 18.57
CA THR A 8 -28.28 37.11 17.37
C THR A 8 -28.95 36.07 16.45
N LEU A 9 -28.91 36.26 15.12
CA LEU A 9 -28.08 35.46 14.19
C LEU A 9 -28.35 35.82 12.71
N ALA A 10 -27.28 36.27 12.05
CA ALA A 10 -27.18 36.26 10.61
C ALA A 10 -27.02 34.80 10.13
N MET A 11 -28.02 34.29 9.40
CA MET A 11 -27.86 33.07 8.61
C MET A 11 -27.36 33.48 7.22
N VAL A 12 -26.05 33.49 7.05
CA VAL A 12 -25.42 33.41 5.74
C VAL A 12 -25.61 31.98 5.27
N ALA A 13 -26.54 31.78 4.34
CA ALA A 13 -26.61 30.58 3.52
C ALA A 13 -25.37 30.55 2.61
N VAL A 14 -24.31 29.88 3.06
CA VAL A 14 -23.15 29.59 2.20
C VAL A 14 -23.53 28.43 1.30
N LEU A 15 -23.56 28.78 0.01
CA LEU A 15 -23.60 27.98 -1.19
C LEU A 15 -23.22 26.51 -1.02
N GLY A 16 -24.09 25.66 -1.56
CA GLY A 16 -23.73 24.33 -2.03
C GLY A 16 -22.57 24.41 -3.01
N MET A 17 -21.47 23.77 -2.63
CA MET A 17 -20.62 23.08 -3.58
C MET A 17 -20.78 21.61 -3.27
N ALA A 18 -21.80 21.01 -3.89
CA ALA A 18 -21.82 19.58 -4.17
C ALA A 18 -20.58 19.32 -5.04
N GLY A 19 -19.47 18.99 -4.36
CA GLY A 19 -18.24 18.55 -4.99
C GLY A 19 -18.55 17.31 -5.80
N GLY A 20 -18.61 17.49 -7.11
CA GLY A 20 -18.70 16.40 -8.07
C GLY A 20 -17.65 15.38 -7.71
N VAL A 21 -18.11 14.17 -7.41
CA VAL A 21 -17.29 12.98 -7.28
C VAL A 21 -16.67 12.74 -8.65
N LEU A 22 -15.50 13.33 -8.87
CA LEU A 22 -14.61 12.95 -9.94
C LEU A 22 -14.00 11.60 -9.54
N MET A 23 -14.72 10.54 -9.91
CA MET A 23 -14.14 9.21 -10.09
C MET A 23 -13.10 9.28 -11.22
N LEU A 24 -11.86 9.62 -10.89
CA LEU A 24 -10.70 9.39 -11.75
C LEU A 24 -9.47 9.18 -10.87
N SER A 25 -9.25 7.94 -10.41
CA SER A 25 -7.88 7.46 -10.26
C SER A 25 -7.69 6.34 -11.27
N ARG A 26 -7.52 6.76 -12.54
CA ARG A 26 -6.80 5.96 -13.52
C ARG A 26 -5.33 6.15 -13.17
N GLY A 27 -4.67 5.04 -12.83
CA GLY A 27 -3.25 5.02 -12.53
C GLY A 27 -2.45 5.63 -13.66
N ASP A 28 -1.62 6.60 -13.33
CA ASP A 28 -0.38 6.91 -14.04
C ASP A 28 0.43 7.84 -13.13
N SER A 29 1.68 7.44 -12.86
CA SER A 29 2.67 8.11 -11.99
C SER A 29 2.46 7.93 -10.49
N HIS A 30 2.68 6.72 -9.97
CA HIS A 30 2.97 6.52 -8.56
C HIS A 30 4.37 7.08 -8.24
N VAL A 31 4.44 8.37 -7.95
CA VAL A 31 5.65 9.07 -7.53
C VAL A 31 5.41 9.59 -6.11
N TYR A 32 6.42 9.50 -5.26
CA TYR A 32 6.37 10.05 -3.92
C TYR A 32 5.95 11.53 -3.94
N THR A 33 5.02 11.91 -3.06
CA THR A 33 4.71 13.31 -2.80
C THR A 33 5.50 13.82 -1.59
N ASP A 34 6.03 15.04 -1.73
CA ASP A 34 6.56 15.82 -0.59
C ASP A 34 5.52 16.85 -0.09
N ASP A 35 4.38 16.95 -0.77
CA ASP A 35 3.26 17.81 -0.39
C ASP A 35 2.34 17.05 0.57
N LEU A 36 2.44 17.39 1.85
CA LEU A 36 1.68 16.76 2.94
C LEU A 36 0.29 17.38 3.16
N SER A 37 -0.21 18.20 2.23
CA SER A 37 -1.50 18.89 2.39
C SER A 37 -2.72 18.00 2.10
N ASP A 38 -2.56 16.96 1.28
CA ASP A 38 -3.62 16.03 0.87
C ASP A 38 -3.41 14.64 1.49
N PRO A 39 -4.30 14.18 2.38
CA PRO A 39 -4.16 12.89 3.06
C PRO A 39 -4.21 11.69 2.11
N VAL A 40 -4.91 11.79 0.97
CA VAL A 40 -5.00 10.68 0.00
C VAL A 40 -3.68 10.53 -0.76
N ARG A 41 -3.04 11.65 -1.14
CA ARG A 41 -1.73 11.60 -1.81
C ARG A 41 -0.61 11.13 -0.88
N VAL A 42 -0.69 11.51 0.40
CA VAL A 42 0.22 10.99 1.44
C VAL A 42 0.02 9.48 1.59
N ALA A 43 -1.23 9.01 1.71
CA ALA A 43 -1.53 7.58 1.78
C ALA A 43 -1.00 6.81 0.56
N ASP A 44 -1.23 7.30 -0.67
CA ASP A 44 -0.75 6.63 -1.90
C ASP A 44 0.78 6.50 -1.92
N SER A 45 1.47 7.59 -1.59
CA SER A 45 2.93 7.61 -1.55
C SER A 45 3.49 6.72 -0.44
N TYR A 46 2.78 6.62 0.69
CA TYR A 46 3.13 5.72 1.78
C TYR A 46 2.97 4.25 1.40
N ILE A 47 1.86 3.88 0.75
CA ILE A 47 1.67 2.52 0.21
C ILE A 47 2.80 2.19 -0.77
N HIS A 48 3.13 3.09 -1.70
CA HIS A 48 4.25 2.88 -2.60
C HIS A 48 5.56 2.64 -1.82
N ALA A 49 5.83 3.45 -0.79
CA ALA A 49 7.03 3.32 0.03
C ALA A 49 7.10 1.96 0.73
N LEU A 50 5.98 1.47 1.27
CA LEU A 50 5.89 0.13 1.87
C LEU A 50 6.17 -0.98 0.85
N LEU A 51 5.53 -0.92 -0.33
CA LEU A 51 5.71 -1.92 -1.39
C LEU A 51 7.16 -1.96 -1.91
N ARG A 52 7.82 -0.81 -1.99
CA ARG A 52 9.24 -0.69 -2.37
C ARG A 52 10.21 -0.95 -1.22
N LYS A 53 9.70 -1.16 0.00
CA LYS A 53 10.48 -1.23 1.24
C LYS A 53 11.45 -0.03 1.38
N ASP A 54 10.97 1.16 1.02
CA ASP A 54 11.76 2.40 1.05
C ASP A 54 11.68 3.07 2.42
N LEU A 55 12.51 2.58 3.34
CA LEU A 55 12.48 2.97 4.75
C LEU A 55 12.67 4.48 5.00
N VAL A 56 13.37 5.19 4.10
CA VAL A 56 13.53 6.65 4.18
C VAL A 56 12.19 7.34 3.98
N ARG A 57 11.42 6.91 2.97
CA ARG A 57 10.11 7.47 2.65
C ARG A 57 9.05 7.08 3.67
N ILE A 58 9.09 5.85 4.17
CA ILE A 58 8.26 5.39 5.29
C ILE A 58 8.46 6.31 6.50
N ALA A 59 9.72 6.50 6.93
CA ALA A 59 10.02 7.37 8.08
C ALA A 59 9.64 8.84 7.84
N TYR A 60 9.77 9.33 6.60
CA TYR A 60 9.31 10.66 6.23
C TYR A 60 7.79 10.82 6.42
N TYR A 61 6.98 9.86 5.98
CA TYR A 61 5.52 9.96 6.12
C TYR A 61 5.01 9.78 7.56
N TRP A 62 5.79 9.15 8.45
CA TRP A 62 5.50 9.14 9.89
C TRP A 62 5.84 10.46 10.60
N THR A 63 6.87 11.18 10.15
CA THR A 63 7.49 12.26 10.94
C THR A 63 7.43 13.65 10.28
N GLY A 64 7.21 13.70 8.97
CA GLY A 64 7.38 14.87 8.12
C GLY A 64 8.82 15.40 8.07
N ASP A 65 9.83 14.62 8.48
CA ASP A 65 11.24 14.99 8.39
C ASP A 65 11.96 14.12 7.34
N PRO A 66 12.47 14.71 6.25
CA PRO A 66 13.19 13.98 5.21
C PRO A 66 14.46 13.27 5.69
N LYS A 67 14.99 13.64 6.86
CA LYS A 67 16.20 13.05 7.45
C LYS A 67 15.90 12.13 8.64
N ALA A 68 14.63 11.81 8.89
CA ALA A 68 14.24 11.02 10.05
C ALA A 68 14.92 9.64 10.08
N TYR A 69 14.98 8.96 8.93
CA TYR A 69 15.62 7.65 8.84
C TYR A 69 17.12 7.73 9.10
N GLU A 70 17.84 8.64 8.43
CA GLU A 70 19.28 8.83 8.60
C GLU A 70 19.66 9.22 10.03
N ASN A 71 18.76 9.90 10.74
CA ASN A 71 18.95 10.27 12.13
C ASN A 71 18.56 9.17 13.12
N SER A 72 17.85 8.13 12.69
CA SER A 72 17.49 6.97 13.50
C SER A 72 18.69 6.07 13.81
N PHE A 73 18.55 5.20 14.81
CA PHE A 73 19.55 4.18 15.12
C PHE A 73 19.91 3.32 13.89
N PHE A 74 18.90 2.87 13.14
CA PHE A 74 19.09 2.05 11.94
C PHE A 74 19.80 2.81 10.82
N GLY A 75 19.43 4.07 10.58
CA GLY A 75 20.09 4.89 9.56
C GLY A 75 21.56 5.18 9.87
N ARG A 76 21.90 5.39 11.15
CA ARG A 76 23.28 5.71 11.56
C ARG A 76 24.20 4.49 11.61
N PHE A 77 23.69 3.35 12.07
CA PHE A 77 24.54 2.21 12.43
C PHE A 77 24.38 1.00 11.53
N THR A 78 23.33 0.93 10.70
CA THR A 78 23.09 -0.22 9.81
C THR A 78 22.70 0.18 8.37
N PRO A 79 23.58 0.85 7.60
CA PRO A 79 23.29 1.24 6.21
C PRO A 79 23.00 0.05 5.27
N SER A 80 23.44 -1.15 5.63
CA SER A 80 23.14 -2.40 4.93
C SER A 80 21.66 -2.77 4.97
N VAL A 81 20.92 -2.34 6.01
CA VAL A 81 19.49 -2.65 6.17
C VAL A 81 18.65 -2.05 5.05
N LEU A 82 18.96 -0.82 4.60
CA LEU A 82 18.29 -0.23 3.43
C LEU A 82 18.45 -1.06 2.17
N ARG A 83 19.67 -1.57 1.93
CA ARG A 83 19.96 -2.40 0.76
C ARG A 83 19.31 -3.78 0.86
N ALA A 84 19.29 -4.36 2.05
CA ALA A 84 18.63 -5.64 2.30
C ALA A 84 17.11 -5.52 2.12
N ALA A 85 16.48 -4.52 2.75
CA ALA A 85 15.04 -4.28 2.64
C ALA A 85 14.59 -4.12 1.18
N ARG A 86 15.30 -3.32 0.39
CA ARG A 86 14.97 -3.13 -1.05
C ARG A 86 15.12 -4.40 -1.89
N ARG A 87 16.01 -5.32 -1.52
CA ARG A 87 16.18 -6.61 -2.24
C ARG A 87 15.04 -7.59 -2.00
N GLU A 88 14.37 -7.45 -0.87
CA GLU A 88 13.20 -8.26 -0.53
C GLU A 88 11.88 -7.65 -1.03
N ALA A 89 11.92 -6.52 -1.73
CA ALA A 89 10.72 -5.94 -2.33
C ALA A 89 10.34 -6.77 -3.55
N LEU A 90 9.09 -7.24 -3.58
CA LEU A 90 8.56 -7.90 -4.77
C LEU A 90 8.34 -6.86 -5.89
N PRO A 91 8.30 -7.29 -7.16
CA PRO A 91 7.95 -6.42 -8.27
C PRO A 91 6.60 -5.72 -8.04
N LEU A 92 6.48 -4.43 -8.35
CA LEU A 92 5.23 -3.68 -8.15
C LEU A 92 4.04 -4.28 -8.91
N GLU A 93 4.29 -4.97 -10.03
CA GLU A 93 3.29 -5.72 -10.80
C GLU A 93 2.64 -6.88 -10.04
N ASN A 94 3.21 -7.28 -8.90
CA ASN A 94 2.61 -8.25 -7.99
C ASN A 94 1.51 -7.64 -7.09
N TYR A 95 1.28 -6.32 -7.20
CA TYR A 95 0.36 -5.58 -6.36
C TYR A 95 -0.60 -4.75 -7.20
N ARG A 96 -1.82 -4.57 -6.70
CA ARG A 96 -2.77 -3.56 -7.20
C ARG A 96 -3.39 -2.89 -6.01
N TRP A 97 -3.46 -1.56 -5.99
CA TRP A 97 -4.15 -0.87 -4.92
C TRP A 97 -5.00 0.28 -5.41
N ARG A 98 -6.02 0.58 -4.61
CA ARG A 98 -6.95 1.69 -4.82
C ARG A 98 -7.19 2.36 -3.47
N LEU A 99 -7.34 3.68 -3.52
CA LEU A 99 -7.67 4.48 -2.35
C LEU A 99 -9.09 5.02 -2.45
N GLY A 100 -9.83 4.91 -1.36
CA GLY A 100 -11.08 5.63 -1.16
C GLY A 100 -10.85 7.11 -0.84
N PRO A 101 -11.92 7.92 -0.87
CA PRO A 101 -11.84 9.31 -0.41
C PRO A 101 -11.48 9.37 1.08
N ALA A 102 -10.77 10.43 1.48
CA ALA A 102 -10.46 10.66 2.88
C ALA A 102 -11.73 11.07 3.66
N ARG A 103 -11.98 10.37 4.78
CA ARG A 103 -12.98 10.76 5.78
C ARG A 103 -12.28 11.54 6.88
N VAL A 104 -12.55 12.84 6.98
CA VAL A 104 -11.82 13.75 7.89
C VAL A 104 -12.70 14.18 9.06
N GLU A 105 -12.23 13.97 10.28
CA GLU A 105 -12.90 14.38 11.52
C GLU A 105 -11.87 14.75 12.59
N GLY A 106 -12.02 15.92 13.23
CA GLY A 106 -11.25 16.27 14.43
C GLY A 106 -9.72 16.27 14.26
N GLY A 107 -9.21 16.53 13.05
CA GLY A 107 -7.77 16.47 12.76
C GLY A 107 -7.24 15.06 12.45
N VAL A 108 -8.12 14.07 12.32
CA VAL A 108 -7.81 12.73 11.85
C VAL A 108 -8.40 12.54 10.46
N ALA A 109 -7.70 11.84 9.59
CA ALA A 109 -8.20 11.37 8.31
C ALA A 109 -8.11 9.85 8.23
N LEU A 110 -9.19 9.20 7.78
CA LEU A 110 -9.20 7.78 7.45
C LEU A 110 -9.27 7.62 5.93
N VAL A 111 -8.27 6.98 5.35
CA VAL A 111 -8.19 6.66 3.93
C VAL A 111 -8.28 5.14 3.77
N ARG A 112 -9.36 4.67 3.14
CA ARG A 112 -9.52 3.25 2.87
C ARG A 112 -8.57 2.81 1.77
N VAL A 113 -7.75 1.81 2.07
CA VAL A 113 -6.83 1.15 1.16
C VAL A 113 -7.45 -0.18 0.78
N GLU A 114 -7.70 -0.37 -0.51
CA GLU A 114 -7.99 -1.69 -1.08
C GLU A 114 -6.71 -2.17 -1.75
N LEU A 115 -6.14 -3.29 -1.30
CA LEU A 115 -4.90 -3.83 -1.82
C LEU A 115 -5.12 -5.29 -2.22
N GLU A 116 -4.66 -5.62 -3.42
CA GLU A 116 -4.62 -6.96 -3.99
C GLU A 116 -3.15 -7.38 -4.13
N ILE A 117 -2.83 -8.58 -3.65
CA ILE A 117 -1.51 -9.20 -3.77
C ILE A 117 -1.67 -10.47 -4.60
N ILE A 118 -0.84 -10.63 -5.63
CA ILE A 118 -0.86 -11.86 -6.42
C ILE A 118 -0.36 -13.06 -5.59
N ASP A 119 -0.96 -14.23 -5.79
CA ASP A 119 -0.54 -15.46 -5.09
C ASP A 119 0.86 -15.91 -5.58
N THR A 120 1.88 -15.47 -4.85
CA THR A 120 3.28 -15.80 -5.16
C THR A 120 3.60 -17.30 -5.05
N THR A 121 2.83 -18.06 -4.26
CA THR A 121 2.98 -19.52 -4.15
C THR A 121 2.48 -20.18 -5.43
N ALA A 122 1.33 -19.74 -5.95
CA ALA A 122 0.81 -20.19 -7.24
C ALA A 122 1.72 -19.79 -8.42
N ILE A 123 2.36 -18.61 -8.38
CA ILE A 123 3.36 -18.24 -9.40
C ILE A 123 4.56 -19.18 -9.34
N ALA A 124 5.14 -19.43 -8.16
CA ALA A 124 6.31 -20.31 -8.02
C ALA A 124 6.00 -21.73 -8.49
N ALA A 125 4.85 -22.25 -8.08
CA ALA A 125 4.26 -23.48 -8.55
C ALA A 125 4.18 -23.55 -10.09
N ARG A 126 3.63 -22.52 -10.72
CA ARG A 126 3.48 -22.47 -12.17
C ARG A 126 4.81 -22.33 -12.90
N TYR A 127 5.74 -21.56 -12.34
CA TYR A 127 7.11 -21.45 -12.83
C TYR A 127 7.79 -22.82 -12.85
N GLU A 128 7.69 -23.60 -11.77
CA GLU A 128 8.26 -24.95 -11.69
C GLU A 128 7.67 -25.90 -12.74
N GLU A 129 6.36 -25.82 -13.02
CA GLU A 129 5.72 -26.58 -14.11
C GLU A 129 6.31 -26.22 -15.47
N LEU A 130 6.40 -24.91 -15.77
CA LEU A 130 6.96 -24.40 -17.03
C LEU A 130 8.44 -24.81 -17.20
N ARG A 131 9.15 -24.98 -16.08
CA ARG A 131 10.55 -25.43 -16.04
C ARG A 131 10.70 -26.95 -15.95
N GLY A 132 9.60 -27.71 -15.99
CA GLY A 132 9.62 -29.17 -15.89
C GLY A 132 10.18 -29.72 -14.58
N LEU A 133 10.13 -28.93 -13.51
CA LEU A 133 10.61 -29.30 -12.17
C LEU A 133 9.53 -30.00 -11.35
N ARG A 134 8.26 -29.90 -11.77
CA ARG A 134 7.13 -30.56 -11.12
C ARG A 134 6.06 -30.99 -12.14
N PRO A 135 5.14 -31.90 -11.76
CA PRO A 135 4.00 -32.26 -12.59
C PRO A 135 3.07 -31.07 -12.84
N ASP A 136 2.40 -31.07 -13.99
CA ASP A 136 1.32 -30.12 -14.27
C ASP A 136 0.07 -30.39 -13.40
N LYS A 137 -0.94 -29.54 -13.57
CA LYS A 137 -2.24 -29.66 -12.89
C LYS A 137 -2.96 -31.01 -13.09
N ASP A 138 -2.61 -31.77 -14.14
CA ASP A 138 -3.17 -33.08 -14.46
C ASP A 138 -2.29 -34.23 -13.93
N GLY A 139 -1.26 -33.92 -13.14
CA GLY A 139 -0.32 -34.87 -12.53
C GLY A 139 0.69 -35.44 -13.51
N ARG A 140 0.81 -34.86 -14.71
CA ARG A 140 1.75 -35.33 -15.74
C ARG A 140 3.08 -34.64 -15.57
N MET A 141 4.13 -35.43 -15.47
CA MET A 141 5.47 -34.90 -15.68
C MET A 141 5.61 -34.51 -17.15
N PRO A 142 6.16 -33.33 -17.46
CA PRO A 142 6.47 -33.00 -18.85
C PRO A 142 7.45 -34.02 -19.42
N ASP A 143 7.09 -34.62 -20.55
CA ASP A 143 7.91 -35.59 -21.26
C ASP A 143 9.06 -34.85 -21.96
N GLY A 144 10.13 -34.57 -21.22
CA GLY A 144 11.37 -33.98 -21.75
C GLY A 144 11.98 -32.91 -20.85
N PRO A 145 13.23 -32.49 -21.15
CA PRO A 145 13.83 -31.35 -20.47
C PRO A 145 12.97 -30.09 -20.68
N PRO A 146 13.01 -29.11 -19.74
CA PRO A 146 12.37 -27.81 -19.97
C PRO A 146 12.72 -27.26 -21.34
N ASP A 147 11.76 -26.58 -21.98
CA ASP A 147 11.96 -25.95 -23.29
C ASP A 147 13.29 -25.17 -23.27
N PRO A 148 14.29 -25.59 -24.07
CA PRO A 148 15.61 -24.98 -24.05
C PRO A 148 15.59 -23.50 -24.46
N ASN A 149 14.51 -23.03 -25.09
CA ASN A 149 14.31 -21.64 -25.48
C ASN A 149 13.57 -20.81 -24.43
N LEU A 150 13.00 -21.44 -23.39
CA LEU A 150 12.30 -20.72 -22.34
C LEU A 150 13.30 -20.17 -21.32
N THR A 151 13.50 -18.85 -21.35
CA THR A 151 14.35 -18.18 -20.37
C THR A 151 13.68 -18.17 -18.99
N VAL A 152 14.49 -17.99 -17.94
CA VAL A 152 13.96 -17.85 -16.56
C VAL A 152 13.01 -16.67 -16.45
N GLU A 153 13.36 -15.53 -17.06
CA GLU A 153 12.51 -14.32 -17.06
C GLU A 153 11.18 -14.57 -17.76
N GLU A 154 11.19 -15.24 -18.91
CA GLU A 154 9.98 -15.54 -19.66
C GLU A 154 9.09 -16.54 -18.91
N ALA A 155 9.67 -17.54 -18.24
CA ALA A 155 8.92 -18.47 -17.39
C ALA A 155 8.22 -17.74 -16.23
N TRP A 156 8.90 -16.81 -15.54
CA TRP A 156 8.28 -15.99 -14.49
C TRP A 156 7.20 -15.07 -15.04
N ARG A 157 7.42 -14.48 -16.22
CA ARG A 157 6.42 -13.66 -16.90
C ARG A 157 5.17 -14.47 -17.23
N LEU A 158 5.32 -15.66 -17.80
CA LEU A 158 4.20 -16.55 -18.13
C LEU A 158 3.47 -17.04 -16.88
N ALA A 159 4.21 -17.45 -15.85
CA ALA A 159 3.63 -17.88 -14.58
C ALA A 159 2.78 -16.77 -13.94
N ARG A 160 3.26 -15.53 -13.92
CA ARG A 160 2.52 -14.38 -13.38
C ARG A 160 1.26 -14.05 -14.17
N ASN A 161 1.27 -14.28 -15.48
CA ASN A 161 0.13 -13.99 -16.35
C ASN A 161 -0.82 -15.19 -16.50
N ASP A 162 -0.58 -16.30 -15.79
CA ASP A 162 -1.46 -17.45 -15.86
C ASP A 162 -2.81 -17.12 -15.21
N PRO A 163 -3.95 -17.31 -15.91
CA PRO A 163 -5.28 -17.02 -15.37
C PRO A 163 -5.64 -17.81 -14.10
N SER A 164 -4.96 -18.93 -13.81
CA SER A 164 -5.19 -19.68 -12.57
C SER A 164 -4.51 -19.06 -11.35
N VAL A 165 -3.60 -18.10 -11.53
CA VAL A 165 -2.96 -17.39 -10.41
C VAL A 165 -3.95 -16.34 -9.88
N GLY A 166 -4.37 -16.56 -8.63
CA GLY A 166 -5.32 -15.69 -7.93
C GLY A 166 -4.69 -14.40 -7.41
N TRP A 167 -5.57 -13.52 -6.92
CA TRP A 167 -5.23 -12.29 -6.22
C TRP A 167 -5.94 -12.29 -4.87
N ASP A 168 -5.16 -12.19 -3.79
CA ASP A 168 -5.68 -12.03 -2.44
C ASP A 168 -6.01 -10.56 -2.22
N ARG A 169 -7.25 -10.27 -1.83
CA ARG A 169 -7.73 -8.91 -1.60
C ARG A 169 -7.96 -8.65 -0.14
N PHE A 170 -7.53 -7.49 0.32
CA PHE A 170 -7.84 -7.00 1.65
C PHE A 170 -8.10 -5.50 1.66
N GLU A 171 -8.72 -5.07 2.74
CA GLU A 171 -9.13 -3.69 2.94
C GLU A 171 -8.66 -3.21 4.31
N HIS A 172 -8.11 -2.01 4.36
CA HIS A 172 -7.57 -1.43 5.58
C HIS A 172 -7.83 0.07 5.61
N ASP A 173 -8.33 0.59 6.73
CA ASP A 173 -8.46 2.03 6.93
C ASP A 173 -7.14 2.58 7.46
N LEU A 174 -6.37 3.22 6.59
CA LEU A 174 -5.14 3.89 6.97
C LEU A 174 -5.47 5.20 7.68
N ARG A 175 -4.97 5.35 8.90
CA ARG A 175 -5.17 6.54 9.73
C ARG A 175 -4.04 7.54 9.53
N LEU A 176 -4.41 8.82 9.37
CA LEU A 176 -3.49 9.95 9.30
C LEU A 176 -3.89 11.01 10.32
N ASN A 177 -2.89 11.62 10.96
CA ASN A 177 -3.10 12.70 11.92
C ASN A 177 -2.61 14.03 11.32
N ARG A 178 -3.40 15.09 11.50
CA ARG A 178 -3.04 16.44 11.08
C ARG A 178 -2.05 17.04 12.06
N THR A 179 -0.95 17.54 11.54
CA THR A 179 0.14 18.17 12.31
C THR A 179 0.47 19.55 11.76
N GLY A 180 1.39 20.26 12.42
CA GLY A 180 1.95 21.51 11.90
C GLY A 180 2.71 21.35 10.57
N LYS A 181 3.09 20.13 10.19
CA LYS A 181 3.77 19.81 8.92
C LYS A 181 2.82 19.35 7.81
N GLY A 182 1.55 19.09 8.13
CA GLY A 182 0.59 18.47 7.22
C GLY A 182 0.05 17.13 7.77
N TRP A 183 -0.49 16.30 6.90
CA TRP A 183 -0.97 14.96 7.22
C TRP A 183 0.18 13.97 7.30
N LEU A 184 0.25 13.23 8.40
CA LEU A 184 1.24 12.19 8.63
C LEU A 184 0.54 10.87 8.95
N ILE A 185 1.16 9.76 8.58
CA ILE A 185 0.66 8.41 8.88
C ILE A 185 0.74 8.17 10.39
N ASP A 186 -0.32 7.61 10.95
CA ASP A 186 -0.34 7.11 12.33
C ASP A 186 0.38 5.74 12.39
N MET A 187 1.64 5.75 12.83
CA MET A 187 2.50 4.57 12.90
C MET A 187 1.96 3.48 13.83
N GLU A 188 1.15 3.82 14.84
CA GLU A 188 0.57 2.79 15.71
C GLU A 188 -0.61 2.08 15.04
N ALA A 189 -1.25 2.74 14.07
CA ALA A 189 -2.44 2.22 13.38
C ALA A 189 -2.12 1.47 12.08
N ASP A 190 -0.88 1.51 11.58
CA ASP A 190 -0.49 0.88 10.32
C ASP A 190 0.14 -0.53 10.46
N ASP A 191 0.27 -1.05 11.68
CA ASP A 191 0.92 -2.34 11.98
C ASP A 191 0.29 -3.51 11.20
N ARG A 192 -1.04 -3.51 11.03
CA ARG A 192 -1.74 -4.52 10.23
C ARG A 192 -1.30 -4.49 8.77
N LEU A 193 -1.22 -3.30 8.18
CA LEU A 193 -0.80 -3.13 6.80
C LEU A 193 0.66 -3.55 6.60
N ILE A 194 1.53 -3.19 7.55
CA ILE A 194 2.94 -3.63 7.56
C ILE A 194 3.02 -5.15 7.66
N THR A 195 2.27 -5.75 8.57
CA THR A 195 2.25 -7.21 8.76
C THR A 195 1.86 -7.93 7.49
N ILE A 196 0.78 -7.52 6.81
CA ILE A 196 0.34 -8.13 5.56
C ILE A 196 1.42 -8.00 4.47
N LEU A 197 2.03 -6.82 4.34
CA LEU A 197 3.03 -6.57 3.29
C LEU A 197 4.39 -7.22 3.54
N TYR A 198 4.79 -7.41 4.80
CA TYR A 198 6.11 -7.93 5.15
C TYR A 198 6.11 -9.43 5.48
N ARG A 199 5.02 -9.96 6.04
CA ARG A 199 4.93 -11.35 6.51
C ARG A 199 3.97 -12.20 5.67
N GLY A 200 3.26 -11.60 4.73
CA GLY A 200 2.19 -12.24 3.98
C GLY A 200 0.85 -12.07 4.70
N TYR A 201 -0.24 -12.12 3.94
CA TYR A 201 -1.59 -12.14 4.48
C TYR A 201 -1.85 -13.52 5.09
N ASP A 202 -1.96 -13.58 6.42
CA ASP A 202 -2.49 -14.75 7.11
C ASP A 202 -3.89 -14.39 7.65
N PRO A 203 -4.97 -14.90 7.02
CA PRO A 203 -6.34 -14.60 7.45
C PRO A 203 -6.67 -15.14 8.85
N ASP A 204 -5.86 -16.07 9.38
CA ASP A 204 -6.00 -16.67 10.71
C ASP A 204 -5.18 -15.94 11.77
N ALA A 205 -4.30 -15.01 11.37
CA ALA A 205 -3.50 -14.17 12.28
C ALA A 205 -4.19 -12.83 12.62
N ASP A 206 -5.45 -12.63 12.20
CA ASP A 206 -6.20 -11.39 12.47
C ASP A 206 -6.66 -11.37 13.95
N PRO A 207 -6.09 -10.51 14.81
CA PRO A 207 -6.43 -10.46 16.23
C PRO A 207 -7.82 -9.85 16.49
N ASP A 208 -8.46 -9.28 15.47
CA ASP A 208 -9.76 -8.61 15.56
C ASP A 208 -10.94 -9.49 15.09
N ARG A 209 -10.73 -10.80 14.91
CA ARG A 209 -11.74 -11.76 14.44
C ARG A 209 -12.28 -12.68 15.54
#